data_AF-A0A8J4YT75-F1
#
_entry.id   AF-A0A8J4YT75-F1
#
_cell.length_a   1.000
_cell.length_b   1.000
_cell.length_c   1.000
_cell.angle_alpha   90.00
_cell.angle_beta   90.00
_cell.angle_gamma   90.00
#
_symmetry.space_group_name_H-M   'P 1'
#
loop_
_entity.id
_entity.type
_entity.pdbx_description
1 polymer ?
#
loop_
_entity_poly.entity_id
_entity_poly.type
_entity_poly.pdbx_seq_one_letter_code
_entity_poly.pdbx_strand_id
1 'polypeptide(L)'
;MAVCVAVIGKENSPLYVWVGSGREELHLHYLAHTGLDVIQEKVAAVSKTPGDTRELYLGLLYASEEYKVYPFCIRNFGYTTNTRVKFVTITDAANTTLRDNEIRMMFRRLHNMYTNVVCNPFYIPGEQITSREFDRGVAALVAGN
;
A
#
# COMPACT_ATOMS: atom_id res chain seq x y z
N MET A 1 12.44 -2.35 5.81
CA MET A 1 11.60 -3.54 5.59
C MET A 1 10.16 -3.17 5.88
N ALA A 2 9.21 -3.51 5.00
CA ALA A 2 7.81 -3.13 5.19
C ALA A 2 7.16 -3.93 6.32
N VAL A 3 6.20 -3.32 6.99
CA VAL A 3 5.53 -3.83 8.19
C VAL A 3 4.13 -4.32 7.84
N CYS A 4 3.45 -3.61 6.93
CA CYS A 4 2.14 -3.97 6.44
C CYS A 4 2.00 -3.53 4.97
N VAL A 5 1.30 -4.34 4.18
CA VAL A 5 0.93 -4.05 2.80
C VAL A 5 -0.56 -4.26 2.67
N ALA A 6 -1.29 -3.23 2.25
CA ALA A 6 -2.72 -3.29 2.06
C ALA A 6 -3.09 -2.90 0.62
N VAL A 7 -4.00 -3.65 0.03
CA VAL A 7 -4.66 -3.36 -1.25
C VAL A 7 -6.11 -3.04 -0.96
N ILE A 8 -6.52 -1.83 -1.31
CA ILE A 8 -7.85 -1.31 -1.03
C ILE A 8 -8.55 -1.05 -2.36
N GLY A 9 -9.75 -1.60 -2.49
CA GLY A 9 -10.57 -1.50 -3.69
C GLY A 9 -11.14 -0.10 -3.91
N LYS A 10 -11.82 0.07 -5.04
CA LYS A 10 -12.45 1.33 -5.44
C LYS A 10 -13.48 1.84 -4.41
N GLU A 11 -14.20 0.92 -3.75
CA GLU A 11 -15.24 1.21 -2.74
C GLU A 11 -14.67 1.31 -1.32
N ASN A 12 -13.36 1.50 -1.18
CA ASN A 12 -12.64 1.46 0.10
C ASN A 12 -12.71 0.11 0.85
N SER A 13 -13.11 -0.96 0.16
CA SER A 13 -13.08 -2.31 0.71
C SER A 13 -11.64 -2.86 0.75
N PRO A 14 -11.18 -3.46 1.85
CA PRO A 14 -9.88 -4.12 1.90
C PRO A 14 -9.93 -5.39 1.04
N LEU A 15 -9.22 -5.38 -0.09
CA LEU A 15 -9.10 -6.54 -0.98
C LEU A 15 -8.02 -7.50 -0.51
N TYR A 16 -6.95 -6.96 0.09
CA TYR A 16 -5.88 -7.77 0.65
C TYR A 16 -5.18 -6.97 1.73
N VAL A 17 -4.84 -7.62 2.84
CA VAL A 17 -3.99 -7.04 3.87
C VAL A 17 -3.00 -8.09 4.31
N TRP A 18 -1.73 -7.70 4.33
CA TRP A 18 -0.64 -8.49 4.84
C TRP A 18 0.00 -7.75 6.00
N VAL A 19 0.20 -8.46 7.10
CA VAL A 19 0.82 -7.94 8.32
C VAL A 19 1.99 -8.84 8.70
N GLY A 20 3.14 -8.23 9.01
CA GLY A 20 4.29 -8.96 9.52
C GLY A 20 4.00 -9.65 10.85
N SER A 21 4.54 -10.85 11.04
CA SER A 21 4.37 -11.66 12.25
C SER A 21 4.79 -10.89 13.51
N GLY A 22 3.97 -10.97 14.57
CA GLY A 22 4.26 -10.34 15.88
C GLY A 22 3.91 -8.85 15.98
N ARG A 23 3.09 -8.32 15.06
CA ARG A 23 2.56 -6.96 15.10
C ARG A 23 1.06 -6.95 15.40
N GLU A 24 0.54 -5.85 15.93
CA GLU A 24 -0.90 -5.69 16.14
C GLU A 24 -1.62 -5.44 14.80
N GLU A 25 -2.24 -6.50 14.27
CA GLU A 25 -2.98 -6.49 13.00
C GLU A 25 -4.07 -5.41 12.96
N LEU A 26 -4.87 -5.31 14.02
CA LEU A 26 -5.98 -4.37 14.09
C LEU A 26 -5.50 -2.91 14.03
N HIS A 27 -4.44 -2.57 14.76
CA HIS A 27 -3.88 -1.22 14.76
C HIS A 27 -3.36 -0.84 13.36
N LEU A 28 -2.67 -1.78 12.70
CA LEU A 28 -2.16 -1.60 11.33
C LEU A 28 -3.28 -1.44 10.30
N HIS A 29 -4.40 -2.13 10.47
CA HIS A 29 -5.57 -1.95 9.63
C HIS A 29 -6.14 -0.53 9.76
N TYR A 30 -6.31 -0.05 11.00
CA TYR A 30 -6.75 1.32 11.23
C TYR A 30 -5.81 2.34 10.58
N LEU A 31 -4.51 2.16 10.75
CA LEU A 31 -3.52 3.06 10.16
C LEU A 31 -3.49 3.03 8.63
N ALA A 32 -3.74 1.87 8.02
CA ALA A 32 -3.89 1.79 6.57
C ALA A 32 -5.13 2.55 6.08
N HIS A 33 -6.23 2.47 6.85
CA HIS A 33 -7.49 3.14 6.52
C HIS A 33 -7.45 4.66 6.76
N THR A 34 -6.77 5.16 7.79
CA THR A 34 -6.63 6.62 8.01
C THR A 34 -5.88 7.30 6.86
N GLY A 35 -4.98 6.59 6.17
CA GLY A 35 -4.30 7.11 4.98
C GLY A 35 -5.21 7.33 3.76
N LEU A 36 -6.43 6.76 3.75
CA LEU A 36 -7.35 6.86 2.61
C LEU A 36 -7.84 8.28 2.35
N ASP A 37 -8.07 9.06 3.40
CA ASP A 37 -8.56 10.43 3.28
C ASP A 37 -7.51 11.32 2.59
N VAL A 38 -6.24 11.15 2.99
CA VAL A 38 -5.09 11.86 2.38
C VAL A 38 -4.90 11.44 0.92
N ILE A 39 -5.07 10.14 0.60
CA ILE A 39 -5.04 9.66 -0.78
C ILE A 39 -6.14 10.34 -1.60
N GLN A 40 -7.36 10.42 -1.06
CA GLN A 40 -8.51 11.01 -1.75
C GLN A 40 -8.28 12.50 -2.04
N GLU A 41 -7.75 13.24 -1.07
CA GLU A 41 -7.41 14.65 -1.22
C GLU A 41 -6.34 14.86 -2.30
N LYS A 42 -5.25 14.08 -2.27
CA LYS A 42 -4.17 14.15 -3.28
C LYS A 42 -4.67 13.81 -4.68
N VAL A 43 -5.51 12.78 -4.83
CA VAL A 43 -6.08 12.40 -6.13
C VAL A 43 -7.03 13.48 -6.67
N ALA A 44 -7.80 14.13 -5.79
CA ALA A 44 -8.67 15.24 -6.16
C ALA A 44 -7.86 16.50 -6.57
N ALA A 45 -6.73 16.76 -5.93
CA ALA A 45 -5.84 17.88 -6.26
C ALA A 45 -5.17 17.70 -7.63
N VAL A 46 -4.66 16.49 -7.94
CA VAL A 46 -4.01 16.18 -9.24
C VAL A 46 -4.99 16.30 -10.41
N SER A 47 -6.28 16.08 -10.18
CA SER A 47 -7.31 16.16 -11.23
C SER A 47 -7.58 17.59 -11.72
N LYS A 48 -6.99 18.62 -11.09
CA LYS A 48 -7.18 20.04 -11.44
C LYS A 48 -6.09 20.63 -12.34
N THR A 49 -4.99 19.91 -12.58
CA THR A 49 -3.84 20.42 -13.35
C THR A 49 -3.77 19.73 -14.71
N PRO A 50 -4.10 20.40 -15.82
CA PRO A 50 -4.07 19.79 -17.15
C PRO A 50 -2.61 19.71 -17.64
N GLY A 51 -2.12 18.49 -17.90
CA GLY A 51 -0.80 18.24 -18.48
C GLY A 51 0.17 17.46 -17.59
N ASP A 52 -0.18 17.20 -16.33
CA ASP A 52 0.67 16.40 -15.46
C ASP A 52 0.38 14.91 -15.67
N THR A 53 1.41 14.16 -16.07
CA THR A 53 1.37 12.69 -16.13
C THR A 53 0.85 12.21 -14.79
N ARG A 54 -0.31 11.52 -14.73
CA ARG A 54 -0.86 11.00 -13.47
C ARG A 54 0.18 10.13 -12.77
N GLU A 55 0.94 10.70 -11.84
CA GLU A 55 1.90 9.94 -11.07
C GLU A 55 1.10 9.02 -10.16
N LEU A 56 1.19 7.71 -10.45
CA LEU A 56 0.49 6.67 -9.71
C LEU A 56 1.03 6.55 -8.28
N TYR A 57 2.24 7.03 -8.04
CA TYR A 57 2.88 7.07 -6.73
C TYR A 57 2.58 8.41 -6.05
N LEU A 58 1.94 8.37 -4.88
CA LEU A 58 1.53 9.57 -4.14
C LEU A 58 2.58 10.02 -3.10
N GLY A 59 3.65 9.25 -2.95
CA GLY A 59 4.68 9.50 -1.95
C GLY A 59 4.25 9.13 -0.53
N LEU A 60 4.92 9.75 0.43
CA LEU A 60 4.60 9.67 1.84
C LEU A 60 3.26 10.36 2.11
N LEU A 61 2.30 9.63 2.67
CA LEU A 61 0.97 10.13 3.04
C LEU A 61 0.98 10.73 4.44
N TYR A 62 1.50 9.96 5.40
CA TYR A 62 1.55 10.34 6.79
C TYR A 62 2.73 9.64 7.46
N ALA A 63 3.39 10.36 8.37
CA ALA A 63 4.39 9.82 9.26
C ALA A 63 3.89 10.05 10.69
N SER A 64 3.75 8.97 11.45
CA SER A 64 3.41 9.07 12.87
C SER A 64 4.67 8.82 13.70
N GLU A 65 4.95 9.74 14.62
CA GLU A 65 6.02 9.62 15.62
C GLU A 65 5.48 9.27 17.02
N GLU A 66 4.23 8.78 17.09
CA GLU A 66 3.52 8.70 18.37
C GLU A 66 4.02 7.54 19.27
N TYR A 67 4.70 7.98 20.34
CA TYR A 67 5.02 7.31 21.61
C TYR A 67 6.20 6.33 21.64
N LYS A 68 7.30 6.81 22.25
CA LYS A 68 8.48 6.06 22.75
C LYS A 68 8.18 4.82 23.61
N VAL A 69 6.92 4.53 23.92
CA VAL A 69 6.49 3.36 24.73
C VAL A 69 6.22 2.14 23.85
N TYR A 70 6.03 2.32 22.53
CA TYR A 70 6.02 1.24 21.54
C TYR A 70 6.95 1.59 20.37
N PRO A 71 7.87 0.71 19.94
CA PRO A 71 8.83 0.98 18.86
C PRO A 71 8.15 0.84 17.49
N PHE A 72 7.18 1.71 17.23
CA PHE A 72 6.38 1.69 16.01
C PHE A 72 6.35 3.09 15.39
N CYS A 73 7.53 3.60 15.05
CA CYS A 73 7.62 4.74 14.16
C CYS A 73 7.25 4.25 12.75
N ILE A 74 6.30 4.90 12.09
CA ILE A 74 5.73 4.37 10.85
C ILE A 74 5.60 5.44 9.79
N ARG A 75 5.95 5.06 8.57
CA ARG A 75 5.70 5.82 7.34
C ARG A 75 4.68 5.08 6.49
N ASN A 76 3.63 5.79 6.11
CA ASN A 76 2.58 5.27 5.24
C ASN A 76 2.77 5.83 3.83
N PHE A 77 2.98 4.96 2.84
CA PHE A 77 3.14 5.32 1.45
C PHE A 77 1.92 4.92 0.64
N GLY A 78 1.51 5.78 -0.29
CA GLY A 78 0.35 5.58 -1.13
C GLY A 78 0.70 5.40 -2.60
N TYR A 79 -0.02 4.49 -3.25
CA TYR A 79 -0.01 4.34 -4.70
C TYR A 79 -1.44 4.15 -5.19
N THR A 80 -1.88 4.97 -6.15
CA THR A 80 -3.23 4.87 -6.73
C THR A 80 -3.13 4.48 -8.19
N THR A 81 -3.83 3.42 -8.56
CA THR A 81 -3.95 2.95 -9.95
C THR A 81 -4.98 3.77 -10.73
N ASN A 82 -4.94 3.67 -12.05
CA ASN A 82 -5.95 4.24 -12.95
C ASN A 82 -7.37 3.69 -12.71
N THR A 83 -7.50 2.47 -12.16
CA THR A 83 -8.79 1.85 -11.80
C THR A 83 -9.30 2.27 -10.42
N ARG A 84 -8.65 3.27 -9.78
CA ARG A 84 -8.95 3.77 -8.42
C ARG A 84 -8.73 2.73 -7.31
N VAL A 85 -8.00 1.65 -7.59
CA VAL A 85 -7.47 0.75 -6.56
C VAL A 85 -6.27 1.42 -5.91
N LYS A 86 -6.22 1.36 -4.58
CA LYS A 86 -5.26 2.06 -3.74
C LYS A 86 -4.37 1.02 -3.07
N PHE A 87 -3.07 1.14 -3.26
CA PHE A 87 -2.08 0.36 -2.52
C PHE A 87 -1.51 1.23 -1.42
N VAL A 88 -1.46 0.67 -0.22
CA VAL A 88 -0.92 1.28 0.97
C VAL A 88 0.20 0.38 1.47
N THR A 89 1.39 0.95 1.67
CA THR A 89 2.50 0.21 2.28
C THR A 89 2.99 0.98 3.48
N ILE A 90 3.11 0.26 4.59
CA ILE A 90 3.48 0.78 5.89
C ILE A 90 4.89 0.28 6.19
N THR A 91 5.82 1.18 6.45
CA THR A 91 7.23 0.85 6.74
C THR A 91 7.68 1.46 8.06
N ASP A 92 8.61 0.80 8.75
CA ASP A 92 9.22 1.33 9.98
C ASP A 92 10.08 2.57 9.69
N ALA A 93 9.86 3.66 10.42
CA ALA A 93 10.59 4.92 10.24
C ALA A 93 12.03 4.87 10.77
N ALA A 94 12.39 3.87 11.58
CA ALA A 94 13.78 3.62 11.96
C ALA A 94 14.66 3.28 10.74
N ASN A 95 14.05 2.86 9.64
CA ASN A 95 14.75 2.50 8.42
C ASN A 95 14.86 3.70 7.47
N THR A 96 15.73 4.64 7.81
CA THR A 96 16.04 5.85 7.01
C THR A 96 16.75 5.54 5.67
N THR A 97 17.13 4.28 5.44
CA THR A 97 17.84 3.85 4.23
C THR A 97 16.93 3.52 3.05
N LEU A 98 15.62 3.33 3.27
CA LEU A 98 14.66 3.08 2.19
C LEU A 98 14.55 4.32 1.31
N ARG A 99 15.13 4.22 0.11
CA ARG A 99 15.08 5.30 -0.88
C ARG A 99 13.72 5.30 -1.56
N ASP A 100 13.20 6.48 -1.88
CA ASP A 100 11.94 6.64 -2.60
C ASP A 100 11.86 5.78 -3.88
N ASN A 101 12.99 5.58 -4.55
CA ASN A 101 13.11 4.70 -5.71
C ASN A 101 12.80 3.22 -5.40
N GLU A 102 13.21 2.70 -4.24
CA GLU A 102 12.93 1.32 -3.83
C GLU A 102 11.45 1.11 -3.55
N ILE A 103 10.83 2.10 -2.90
CA ILE A 103 9.39 2.09 -2.61
C ILE A 103 8.59 2.15 -3.92
N ARG A 104 9.00 2.98 -4.88
CA ARG A 104 8.39 2.99 -6.22
C ARG A 104 8.52 1.64 -6.92
N MET A 105 9.68 0.98 -6.82
CA MET A 105 9.90 -0.36 -7.39
C MET A 105 9.02 -1.42 -6.71
N MET A 106 8.87 -1.36 -5.38
CA MET A 106 7.94 -2.20 -4.63
C MET A 106 6.50 -2.02 -5.12
N PHE A 107 6.01 -0.78 -5.23
CA PHE A 107 4.65 -0.54 -5.73
C PHE A 107 4.46 -1.01 -7.17
N ARG A 108 5.47 -0.86 -8.05
CA ARG A 108 5.41 -1.39 -9.42
C ARG A 108 5.32 -2.93 -9.43
N ARG A 109 6.12 -3.62 -8.62
CA ARG A 109 6.05 -5.09 -8.48
C ARG A 109 4.69 -5.53 -7.93
N LEU A 110 4.19 -4.87 -6.89
CA LEU A 110 2.88 -5.16 -6.30
C LEU A 110 1.74 -4.93 -7.30
N HIS A 111 1.81 -3.85 -8.08
CA HIS A 111 0.84 -3.56 -9.13
C HIS A 111 0.84 -4.66 -10.20
N ASN A 112 2.01 -5.11 -10.67
CA ASN A 112 2.09 -6.21 -11.63
C ASN A 112 1.49 -7.52 -11.08
N MET A 113 1.76 -7.84 -9.81
CA MET A 113 1.14 -9.00 -9.17
C MET A 113 -0.38 -8.86 -9.05
N TYR A 114 -0.88 -7.67 -8.70
CA TYR A 114 -2.31 -7.39 -8.64
C TYR A 114 -2.96 -7.54 -10.02
N THR A 115 -2.32 -7.02 -11.08
CA THR A 115 -2.79 -7.17 -12.46
C THR A 115 -2.89 -8.64 -12.85
N ASN A 116 -1.92 -9.48 -12.48
CA ASN A 116 -2.00 -10.92 -12.75
C ASN A 116 -3.20 -11.59 -12.07
N VAL A 117 -3.54 -11.18 -10.84
CA VAL A 117 -4.74 -11.66 -10.14
C VAL A 117 -6.01 -11.20 -10.87
N VAL A 118 -6.08 -9.94 -11.28
CA VAL A 118 -7.24 -9.37 -11.99
C VAL A 118 -7.40 -9.98 -13.39
N CYS A 119 -6.31 -10.36 -14.05
CA CYS A 119 -6.33 -11.05 -15.33
C CYS A 119 -6.77 -12.52 -15.23
N ASN A 120 -7.00 -13.05 -14.03
CA ASN A 120 -7.59 -14.36 -13.86
C ASN A 120 -9.10 -14.31 -14.19
N PRO A 121 -9.59 -15.09 -15.18
CA PRO A 121 -11.00 -15.09 -15.55
C PRO A 121 -11.96 -15.57 -14.45
N PHE A 122 -11.44 -16.24 -13.41
CA PHE A 122 -12.20 -16.68 -12.24
C PHE A 122 -12.15 -15.69 -11.08
N TYR A 123 -11.36 -14.62 -11.17
CA TYR A 123 -11.33 -13.60 -10.15
C TYR A 123 -12.55 -12.69 -10.28
N ILE A 124 -13.32 -12.57 -9.20
CA ILE A 124 -14.47 -11.67 -9.13
C ILE A 124 -13.96 -10.30 -8.65
N PRO A 125 -14.08 -9.22 -9.46
CA PRO A 125 -13.61 -7.91 -9.06
C PRO A 125 -14.31 -7.42 -7.80
N GLY A 126 -13.52 -7.07 -6.78
CA GLY A 126 -14.03 -6.59 -5.49
C GLY A 126 -14.02 -7.63 -4.38
N GLU A 127 -13.78 -8.90 -4.70
CA GLU A 127 -13.54 -9.94 -3.70
C GLU A 127 -12.12 -9.89 -3.14
N GLN A 128 -11.98 -10.43 -1.93
CA GLN A 128 -10.68 -10.56 -1.27
C GLN A 128 -9.75 -11.48 -2.05
N ILE A 129 -8.49 -11.07 -2.18
CA ILE A 129 -7.46 -11.85 -2.86
C ILE A 129 -6.97 -12.93 -1.88
N THR A 130 -7.30 -14.18 -2.15
CA THR A 130 -6.91 -15.34 -1.34
C THR A 130 -5.82 -16.20 -2.01
N SER A 131 -5.24 -15.72 -3.11
CA SER A 131 -4.23 -16.45 -3.88
C SER A 131 -2.94 -16.67 -3.09
N ARG A 132 -2.51 -17.92 -2.98
CA ARG A 132 -1.23 -18.30 -2.34
C ARG A 132 -0.01 -17.77 -3.08
N GLU A 133 -0.09 -17.65 -4.41
CA GLU A 133 0.99 -17.09 -5.21
C GLU A 133 1.16 -15.60 -4.95
N PHE A 134 0.03 -14.89 -4.81
CA PHE A 134 0.03 -13.48 -4.46
C PHE A 134 0.64 -13.26 -3.07
N ASP A 135 0.22 -14.06 -2.08
CA ASP A 135 0.75 -13.98 -0.71
C ASP A 135 2.26 -14.25 -0.66
N ARG A 136 2.74 -15.28 -1.37
CA ARG A 136 4.18 -15.55 -1.50
C ARG A 136 4.94 -14.39 -2.16
N GLY A 137 4.34 -13.77 -3.17
CA GLY A 137 4.92 -12.60 -3.84
C GLY A 137 5.04 -11.40 -2.90
N VAL A 138 4.02 -11.15 -2.07
CA VAL A 138 4.05 -10.06 -1.08
C VAL A 138 5.09 -10.35 -0.01
N ALA A 139 5.14 -11.58 0.50
CA ALA A 139 6.14 -11.99 1.46
C ALA A 139 7.57 -11.79 0.93
N ALA A 140 7.84 -12.13 -0.34
CA ALA A 140 9.13 -11.91 -0.99
C ALA A 140 9.45 -10.41 -1.15
N LEU A 141 8.44 -9.61 -1.51
CA LEU A 141 8.57 -8.16 -1.69
C LEU A 141 8.89 -7.45 -0.37
N VAL A 142 8.28 -7.90 0.73
CA VAL A 142 8.59 -7.40 2.07
C VAL A 142 9.96 -7.91 2.56
N ALA A 143 10.33 -9.14 2.17
CA ALA A 143 11.62 -9.75 2.50
C ALA A 143 12.84 -9.05 1.86
N GLY A 144 12.65 -8.22 0.84
CA GLY A 144 13.71 -7.47 0.18
C GLY A 144 14.56 -8.28 -0.81
N ASN A 145 14.03 -9.39 -1.33
CA ASN A 145 14.68 -10.21 -2.37
C ASN A 145 14.17 -9.89 -3.79
#